data_AF-A0A7C7UU86-F1
#
_entry.id   AF-A0A7C7UU86-F1
#
_cell.length_a   1.000
_cell.length_b   1.000
_cell.length_c   1.000
_cell.angle_alpha   90.00
_cell.angle_beta   90.00
_cell.angle_gamma   90.00
#
_symmetry.space_group_name_H-M   'P 1'
#
loop_
_entity.id
_entity.type
_entity.pdbx_description
1 polymer ?
#
loop_
_entity_poly.entity_id
_entity_poly.type
_entity_poly.pdbx_seq_one_letter_code
_entity_poly.pdbx_strand_id
1 'polypeptide(L)'
;MFKTSEDLMEELKKRGIEISRSWFYMILKDLKEDGIVSIKKRGKRYVYAIPEDSFEKVIEFFTDNYRTRNLLTASDIRRELKKKGFEISWFTLYGILKRVPSEYMITRKKFKKTYYYFKPEVIKYLVEKL
;
A
#
# COMPACT_ATOMS: atom_id res chain seq x y z
N MET A 1 -16.42 -8.41 20.08
CA MET A 1 -17.19 -7.23 19.65
C MET A 1 -16.48 -6.70 18.38
N PHE A 2 -16.90 -5.63 17.69
CA PHE A 2 -16.20 -5.16 16.47
C PHE A 2 -16.09 -3.64 16.40
N LYS A 3 -15.00 -3.17 15.81
CA LYS A 3 -14.80 -1.76 15.45
C LYS A 3 -15.21 -1.53 13.99
N THR A 4 -15.59 -0.31 13.66
CA THR A 4 -16.06 0.06 12.33
C THR A 4 -15.00 0.82 11.53
N SER A 5 -15.23 0.96 10.23
CA SER A 5 -14.45 1.87 9.38
C SER A 5 -14.43 3.32 9.88
N GLU A 6 -15.48 3.77 10.57
CA GLU A 6 -15.53 5.12 11.15
C GLU A 6 -14.59 5.21 12.36
N ASP A 7 -14.61 4.22 13.25
CA ASP A 7 -13.69 4.13 14.39
C ASP A 7 -12.23 4.08 13.92
N LEU A 8 -11.95 3.32 12.86
CA LEU A 8 -10.61 3.25 12.26
C LEU A 8 -10.16 4.60 11.69
N MET A 9 -11.04 5.30 10.97
CA MET A 9 -10.71 6.59 10.37
C MET A 9 -10.43 7.66 11.44
N GLU A 10 -11.19 7.64 12.54
CA GLU A 10 -10.94 8.51 13.68
C GLU A 10 -9.59 8.22 14.35
N GLU A 11 -9.28 6.94 14.56
CA GLU A 11 -8.02 6.52 15.18
C GLU A 11 -6.78 6.85 14.33
N LEU A 12 -6.87 6.66 13.01
CA LEU A 12 -5.81 7.08 12.09
C LEU A 12 -5.57 8.59 12.14
N LYS A 13 -6.65 9.38 12.19
CA LYS A 13 -6.55 10.84 12.31
C LYS A 13 -5.87 11.26 13.62
N LYS A 14 -6.20 10.61 14.75
CA LYS A 14 -5.53 10.87 16.05
C LYS A 14 -4.04 10.62 16.00
N ARG A 15 -3.59 9.68 15.16
CA ARG A 15 -2.17 9.35 14.94
C ARG A 15 -1.50 10.22 13.86
N GLY A 16 -2.17 11.28 13.40
CA GLY A 16 -1.64 12.19 12.37
C GLY A 16 -1.63 11.60 10.95
N ILE A 17 -2.37 10.52 10.70
CA ILE A 17 -2.43 9.86 9.40
C ILE A 17 -3.63 10.39 8.63
N GLU A 18 -3.37 11.35 7.73
CA GLU A 18 -4.40 11.92 6.87
C GLU A 18 -4.45 11.24 5.51
N ILE A 19 -5.53 10.50 5.28
CA ILE A 19 -5.72 9.69 4.07
C ILE A 19 -7.03 10.06 3.39
N SER A 20 -7.03 10.06 2.05
CA SER A 20 -8.25 10.35 1.30
C SER A 20 -9.27 9.22 1.47
N ARG A 21 -10.57 9.57 1.45
CA ARG A 21 -11.65 8.57 1.55
C ARG A 21 -11.56 7.50 0.47
N SER A 22 -11.25 7.87 -0.77
CA SER A 22 -11.12 6.93 -1.87
C SER A 22 -10.03 5.90 -1.62
N TRP A 23 -8.85 6.35 -1.17
CA TRP A 23 -7.73 5.46 -0.86
C TRP A 23 -8.02 4.58 0.36
N PHE A 24 -8.67 5.16 1.37
CA PHE A 24 -9.10 4.43 2.57
C PHE A 24 -10.01 3.24 2.23
N TYR A 25 -11.06 3.48 1.44
CA TYR A 25 -12.00 2.43 1.07
C TYR A 25 -11.43 1.42 0.07
N MET A 26 -10.46 1.82 -0.76
CA MET A 26 -9.72 0.89 -1.61
C MET A 26 -8.94 -0.12 -0.77
N ILE A 27 -8.23 0.34 0.26
CA ILE A 27 -7.52 -0.56 1.18
C ILE A 27 -8.49 -1.48 1.94
N LEU A 28 -9.60 -0.95 2.45
CA LEU A 28 -10.59 -1.78 3.15
C LEU A 28 -11.18 -2.87 2.27
N LYS A 29 -11.32 -2.61 0.96
CA LYS A 29 -11.74 -3.62 -0.01
C LYS A 29 -10.71 -4.75 -0.11
N ASP A 30 -9.42 -4.42 -0.25
CA ASP A 30 -8.35 -5.41 -0.30
C ASP A 30 -8.29 -6.26 0.99
N LEU A 31 -8.39 -5.61 2.15
CA LEU A 31 -8.42 -6.30 3.45
C LEU A 31 -9.65 -7.21 3.60
N LYS A 32 -10.77 -6.88 2.94
CA LYS A 32 -11.97 -7.72 2.93
C LYS A 32 -11.76 -8.95 2.06
N GLU A 33 -11.12 -8.80 0.89
CA GLU A 33 -10.79 -9.92 0.00
C GLU A 33 -9.81 -10.89 0.68
N ASP A 34 -8.88 -10.37 1.49
CA ASP A 34 -7.97 -11.17 2.31
C ASP A 34 -8.63 -11.71 3.61
N GLY A 35 -9.92 -11.43 3.86
CA GLY A 35 -10.70 -11.97 4.98
C GLY A 35 -10.43 -11.34 6.35
N ILE A 36 -9.70 -10.23 6.39
CA ILE A 36 -9.29 -9.54 7.63
C ILE A 36 -10.40 -8.64 8.16
N VAL A 37 -11.18 -8.06 7.25
CA VAL A 37 -12.37 -7.26 7.58
C VAL A 37 -13.60 -7.83 6.89
N SER A 38 -14.78 -7.53 7.42
CA SER A 38 -16.05 -7.97 6.85
C SER A 38 -16.98 -6.78 6.61
N ILE A 39 -18.04 -6.95 5.84
CA ILE A 39 -19.10 -5.93 5.74
C ILE A 39 -20.26 -6.39 6.63
N LYS A 40 -20.70 -5.52 7.54
CA LYS A 40 -21.85 -5.78 8.42
C LYS A 40 -22.87 -4.66 8.34
N LYS A 41 -24.13 -5.01 8.56
CA LYS A 41 -25.23 -4.04 8.64
C LYS A 41 -25.26 -3.42 10.03
N ARG A 42 -25.28 -2.09 10.12
CA ARG A 42 -25.44 -1.31 11.35
C ARG A 42 -26.58 -0.31 11.12
N GLY A 43 -27.75 -0.60 11.70
CA GLY A 43 -28.99 0.14 11.41
C GLY A 43 -29.37 0.03 9.93
N LYS A 44 -29.46 1.19 9.25
CA LYS A 44 -29.79 1.28 7.81
C LYS A 44 -28.57 1.27 6.87
N ARG A 45 -27.34 1.21 7.39
CA ARG A 45 -26.10 1.32 6.60
C ARG A 45 -25.27 0.03 6.67
N TYR A 46 -24.44 -0.17 5.65
CA TYR A 46 -23.39 -1.18 5.66
C TYR A 46 -22.06 -0.52 6.01
N VAL A 47 -21.31 -1.14 6.91
CA VAL A 47 -20.00 -0.67 7.37
C VAL A 47 -18.99 -1.79 7.28
N TYR A 48 -17.71 -1.43 7.07
CA TYR A 48 -16.65 -2.40 7.29
C TYR A 48 -16.51 -2.63 8.79
N ALA A 49 -16.61 -3.89 9.20
CA ALA A 49 -16.46 -4.38 10.55
C ALA A 49 -15.09 -5.06 10.68
N ILE A 50 -14.30 -4.53 11.58
CA ILE A 50 -12.94 -4.97 11.90
C ILE A 50 -13.01 -5.71 13.25
N PRO A 51 -12.60 -6.99 13.29
CA PRO A 51 -12.46 -7.72 14.55
C PRO A 51 -11.54 -6.98 15.53
N GLU A 52 -11.90 -6.93 16.82
CA GLU A 52 -11.14 -6.18 17.82
C GLU A 52 -9.68 -6.63 17.94
N ASP A 53 -9.45 -7.94 17.87
CA ASP A 53 -8.13 -8.59 17.87
C ASP A 53 -7.27 -8.25 16.64
N SER A 54 -7.91 -7.75 15.59
CA SER A 54 -7.25 -7.34 14.34
C SER A 54 -7.17 -5.81 14.18
N PHE A 55 -7.78 -5.02 15.08
CA PHE A 55 -7.92 -3.57 14.90
C PHE A 55 -6.57 -2.86 14.86
N GLU A 56 -5.67 -3.14 15.81
CA GLU A 56 -4.33 -2.55 15.84
C GLU A 56 -3.50 -2.95 14.61
N LYS A 57 -3.57 -4.21 14.17
CA LYS A 57 -2.90 -4.69 12.95
C LYS A 57 -3.39 -3.95 11.70
N VAL A 58 -4.68 -3.63 11.63
CA VAL A 58 -5.24 -2.83 10.54
C VAL A 58 -4.74 -1.38 10.62
N ILE A 59 -4.67 -0.79 11.81
CA ILE A 59 -4.08 0.56 11.98
C ILE A 59 -2.61 0.58 11.54
N GLU A 60 -1.82 -0.39 11.98
CA GLU A 60 -0.42 -0.55 11.55
C GLU A 60 -0.33 -0.69 10.04
N PHE A 61 -1.20 -1.49 9.42
CA PHE A 61 -1.27 -1.63 7.96
C PHE A 61 -1.50 -0.27 7.27
N PHE A 62 -2.46 0.52 7.74
CA PHE A 62 -2.74 1.85 7.19
C PHE A 62 -1.57 2.83 7.41
N THR A 63 -1.01 2.85 8.61
CA THR A 63 0.16 3.66 8.98
C THR A 63 1.35 3.36 8.08
N ASP A 64 1.61 2.08 7.86
CA ASP A 64 2.67 1.62 6.99
C ASP A 64 2.44 2.04 5.54
N ASN A 65 1.23 1.83 5.02
CA ASN A 65 0.89 2.25 3.66
C ASN A 65 1.01 3.77 3.50
N TYR A 66 0.64 4.56 4.51
CA TYR A 66 0.78 6.01 4.53
C TYR A 66 2.25 6.43 4.51
N ARG A 67 3.09 5.83 5.35
CA ARG A 67 4.55 6.07 5.37
C ARG A 67 5.22 5.70 4.04
N THR A 68 4.71 4.67 3.37
CA THR A 68 5.21 4.24 2.06
C THR A 68 4.63 5.02 0.88
N ARG A 69 3.77 6.04 1.09
CA ARG A 69 3.16 6.83 0.01
C ARG A 69 4.19 7.55 -0.87
N ASN A 70 5.37 7.83 -0.32
CA ASN A 70 6.48 8.41 -1.05
C ASN A 70 7.39 7.35 -1.72
N LEU A 71 7.07 6.07 -1.59
CA LEU A 71 7.76 4.98 -2.27
C LEU A 71 7.02 4.58 -3.53
N LEU A 72 7.78 4.11 -4.52
CA LEU A 72 7.30 3.69 -5.82
C LEU A 72 7.05 2.18 -5.82
N THR A 73 5.98 1.75 -6.47
CA THR A 73 5.79 0.35 -6.89
C THR A 73 6.49 0.09 -8.24
N ALA A 74 6.60 -1.17 -8.65
CA ALA A 74 7.09 -1.51 -9.99
C ALA A 74 6.26 -0.82 -11.11
N SER A 75 4.94 -0.72 -10.92
CA SER A 75 4.05 0.02 -11.84
C SER A 75 4.39 1.51 -11.91
N ASP A 76 4.69 2.14 -10.78
CA ASP A 76 5.09 3.55 -10.73
C ASP A 76 6.44 3.74 -11.43
N ILE A 77 7.41 2.86 -11.17
CA ILE A 77 8.71 2.89 -11.85
C ILE A 77 8.55 2.80 -13.36
N ARG A 78 7.75 1.84 -13.85
CA ARG A 78 7.49 1.68 -15.28
C ARG A 78 6.90 2.95 -15.90
N ARG A 79 5.96 3.57 -15.19
CA ARG A 79 5.32 4.82 -15.64
C ARG A 79 6.31 5.98 -15.68
N GLU A 80 7.14 6.13 -14.65
CA GLU A 80 8.16 7.19 -14.60
C GLU A 80 9.26 6.99 -15.66
N LEU A 81 9.69 5.75 -15.91
CA LEU A 81 10.63 5.42 -16.99
C LEU A 81 10.02 5.71 -18.37
N LYS A 82 8.74 5.38 -18.58
CA LYS A 82 8.02 5.72 -19.81
C LYS A 82 7.96 7.24 -20.05
N LYS A 83 7.69 8.04 -19.00
CA LYS A 83 7.71 9.51 -19.09
C LYS A 83 9.08 10.06 -19.49
N LYS A 84 10.15 9.32 -19.19
CA LYS A 84 11.54 9.65 -19.54
C LYS A 84 11.99 9.06 -20.88
N GLY A 85 11.08 8.45 -21.66
CA GLY A 85 11.36 7.90 -22.97
C GLY A 85 11.78 6.43 -22.99
N PHE A 86 11.80 5.75 -21.85
CA PHE A 86 12.16 4.32 -21.77
C PHE A 86 10.91 3.44 -21.82
N GLU A 87 10.65 2.83 -22.97
CA GLU A 87 9.58 1.82 -23.11
C GLU A 87 10.10 0.42 -22.77
N ILE A 88 9.92 0.03 -21.50
CA ILE A 88 10.33 -1.30 -21.02
C ILE A 88 9.13 -2.25 -20.85
N SER A 89 9.36 -3.50 -21.23
CA SER A 89 8.42 -4.60 -20.96
C SER A 89 8.39 -4.93 -19.46
N TRP A 90 7.32 -5.56 -18.99
CA TRP A 90 7.25 -6.07 -17.61
C TRP A 90 8.36 -7.07 -17.30
N PHE A 91 8.66 -7.96 -18.24
CA PHE A 91 9.72 -8.97 -18.09
C PHE A 91 11.09 -8.30 -17.87
N THR A 92 11.41 -7.30 -18.72
CA THR A 92 12.64 -6.52 -18.61
C THR A 92 12.69 -5.76 -17.29
N LEU A 93 11.60 -5.08 -16.90
CA LEU A 93 11.53 -4.35 -15.65
C LEU A 93 11.79 -5.26 -14.44
N TYR A 94 11.12 -6.40 -14.34
CA TYR A 94 11.35 -7.32 -13.22
C TYR A 94 12.78 -7.89 -13.22
N GLY A 95 13.38 -8.12 -14.39
CA GLY A 95 14.78 -8.50 -14.51
C GLY A 95 15.73 -7.45 -13.93
N ILE A 96 15.46 -6.16 -14.18
CA ILE A 96 16.27 -5.05 -13.68
C ILE A 96 16.03 -4.83 -12.18
N LEU A 97 14.78 -4.83 -11.73
CA LEU A 97 14.42 -4.60 -10.33
C LEU A 97 15.05 -5.63 -9.39
N LYS A 98 15.28 -6.87 -9.84
CA LYS A 98 16.01 -7.90 -9.09
C LYS A 98 17.48 -7.55 -8.83
N ARG A 99 18.06 -6.62 -9.60
CA ARG A 99 19.45 -6.17 -9.50
C ARG A 99 19.59 -4.79 -8.85
N VAL A 100 18.48 -4.17 -8.43
CA VAL A 100 18.50 -2.88 -7.74
C VAL A 100 19.13 -3.06 -6.36
N PRO A 101 20.11 -2.21 -5.97
CA PRO A 101 20.71 -2.26 -4.65
C PRO A 101 19.66 -2.13 -3.53
N SER A 102 19.89 -2.83 -2.42
CA SER A 102 18.96 -2.84 -1.29
C SER A 102 18.76 -1.46 -0.67
N GLU A 103 19.70 -0.52 -0.79
CA GLU A 103 19.47 0.84 -0.27
C GLU A 103 18.32 1.59 -0.95
N TYR A 104 17.95 1.21 -2.17
CA TYR A 104 16.83 1.78 -2.93
C TYR A 104 15.55 0.97 -2.80
N MET A 105 15.59 -0.19 -2.15
CA MET A 105 14.47 -1.13 -2.07
C MET A 105 14.04 -1.35 -0.62
N ILE A 106 12.75 -1.30 -0.38
CA ILE A 106 12.12 -1.60 0.90
C ILE A 106 11.20 -2.79 0.68
N THR A 107 11.54 -3.91 1.29
CA THR A 107 10.71 -5.11 1.27
C THR A 107 9.84 -5.11 2.52
N ARG A 108 8.53 -5.33 2.36
CA ARG A 108 7.60 -5.46 3.48
C ARG A 108 6.78 -6.73 3.35
N LYS A 109 6.72 -7.50 4.43
CA LYS A 109 5.82 -8.64 4.54
C LYS A 109 4.51 -8.17 5.13
N LYS A 110 3.42 -8.29 4.38
CA LYS A 110 2.06 -7.97 4.85
C LYS A 110 1.22 -9.24 4.67
N PHE A 111 0.76 -9.80 5.77
CA PHE A 111 0.08 -11.10 5.81
C PHE A 111 0.92 -12.20 5.14
N LYS A 112 0.35 -12.89 4.15
CA LYS A 112 1.01 -13.96 3.39
C LYS A 112 1.78 -13.45 2.16
N LYS A 113 1.78 -12.14 1.91
CA LYS A 113 2.34 -11.53 0.69
C LYS A 113 3.57 -10.67 1.03
N THR A 114 4.56 -10.72 0.14
CA THR A 114 5.74 -9.83 0.19
C THR A 114 5.55 -8.73 -0.83
N TYR A 115 5.67 -7.49 -0.38
CA TYR A 115 5.54 -6.29 -1.20
C TYR A 115 6.89 -5.61 -1.34
N TYR A 116 7.23 -5.27 -2.57
CA TYR A 116 8.45 -4.55 -2.90
C TYR A 116 8.10 -3.09 -3.21
N TYR A 117 8.72 -2.18 -2.48
CA TYR A 117 8.63 -0.75 -2.67
C TYR A 117 10.02 -0.20 -2.93
N PHE A 118 10.10 0.92 -3.65
CA PHE A 118 11.37 1.53 -4.02
C PHE A 118 11.40 3.00 -3.65
N LYS A 119 12.55 3.51 -3.21
CA LYS A 119 12.69 4.94 -2.96
C LYS A 119 12.70 5.71 -4.29
N PRO A 120 12.23 6.97 -4.35
CA PRO A 120 12.20 7.75 -5.60
C PRO A 120 13.53 7.84 -6.35
N GLU A 121 14.64 7.84 -5.62
CA GLU A 121 16.01 7.90 -6.15
C GLU A 121 16.34 6.71 -7.06
N VAL A 122 15.60 5.60 -6.95
CA VAL A 122 15.74 4.44 -7.85
C VAL A 122 15.54 4.84 -9.30
N ILE A 123 14.69 5.83 -9.59
CA ILE A 123 14.43 6.27 -10.97
C ILE A 123 15.69 6.86 -11.59
N LYS A 124 16.43 7.68 -10.84
CA LYS A 124 17.69 8.26 -11.31
C LYS A 124 18.71 7.14 -11.57
N TYR A 125 18.85 6.21 -10.62
CA TYR A 125 19.73 5.06 -10.75
C TYR A 125 19.41 4.22 -12.00
N LEU A 126 18.13 3.95 -12.25
CA LEU A 126 17.70 3.13 -13.39
C LEU A 126 17.95 3.83 -14.73
N VAL A 127 17.75 5.15 -14.80
CA VAL A 127 18.02 5.95 -16.02
C VAL A 127 19.50 5.98 -16.36
N GLU A 128 20.40 5.98 -15.36
CA GLU A 128 21.86 5.93 -15.59
C GLU A 128 22.36 4.55 -16.06
N LYS A 129 21.53 3.51 -15.93
CA LYS A 129 21.89 2.11 -16.23
C LYS A 129 21.20 1.55 -17.48
N LEU A 130 20.21 2.26 -18.02
CA LEU A 130 19.42 1.89 -19.20
C LEU A 130 19.94 2.61 -20.44
#